data_AF-A0A940ZVX4-F1
#
_entry.id   AF-A0A940ZVX4-F1
#
_cell.length_a   1.000
_cell.length_b   1.000
_cell.length_c   1.000
_cell.angle_alpha   90.00
_cell.angle_beta   90.00
_cell.angle_gamma   90.00
#
_symmetry.space_group_name_H-M   'P 1'
#
loop_
_entity.id
_entity.type
_entity.pdbx_description
1 polymer ?
#
loop_
_entity_poly.entity_id
_entity_poly.type
_entity_poly.pdbx_seq_one_letter_code
_entity_poly.pdbx_strand_id
1 'polypeptide(L)'
;MFMRRELEEMAKEMTHAIIGINLLNEIVICSSLAAKLLELSVEQILGKDLWQIIPEDSLPYIRDSQTTEFNKFSRVGTKMFITSRMPYQDDQGRTIGAVVFLQSMGEYDELKAKVDKLQEVRILLSAIIDSTQDAISVVDEKGLGLLINPAYTRL
;
A
#
# COMPACT_ATOMS: atom_id res chain seq x y z
N MET A 1 15.33 1.07 25.25
CA MET A 1 15.32 -0.11 24.34
C MET A 1 13.92 -0.71 24.18
N PHE A 2 13.06 -0.60 25.20
CA PHE A 2 11.68 -1.11 25.20
C PHE A 2 10.78 -0.50 24.11
N MET A 3 10.73 0.84 23.99
CA MET A 3 9.81 1.50 23.05
C MET A 3 10.07 1.21 21.56
N ARG A 4 11.32 1.00 21.16
CA ARG A 4 11.64 0.59 19.78
C ARG A 4 10.97 -0.74 19.42
N ARG A 5 11.01 -1.70 20.34
CA ARG A 5 10.46 -3.04 20.12
C ARG A 5 8.94 -3.01 20.01
N GLU A 6 8.28 -2.22 20.85
CA GLU A 6 6.81 -2.03 20.77
C GLU A 6 6.40 -1.42 19.43
N LEU A 7 7.10 -0.39 18.95
CA LEU A 7 6.82 0.22 17.63
C LEU A 7 7.01 -0.79 16.48
N GLU A 8 8.04 -1.62 16.53
CA GLU A 8 8.28 -2.69 15.55
C GLU A 8 7.19 -3.78 15.61
N GLU A 9 6.76 -4.17 16.81
CA GLU A 9 5.67 -5.14 17.02
C GLU A 9 4.33 -4.59 16.51
N MET A 10 3.98 -3.34 16.86
CA MET A 10 2.78 -2.66 16.35
C MET A 10 2.75 -2.58 14.83
N ALA A 11 3.86 -2.16 14.19
CA ALA A 11 3.92 -2.10 12.73
C ALA A 11 3.74 -3.48 12.09
N LYS A 12 4.29 -4.52 12.71
CA LYS A 12 4.16 -5.89 12.24
C LYS A 12 2.71 -6.38 12.33
N GLU A 13 2.01 -6.12 13.43
CA GLU A 13 0.60 -6.47 13.60
C GLU A 13 -0.31 -5.74 12.61
N MET A 14 -0.04 -4.45 12.40
CA MET A 14 -0.79 -3.63 11.44
C MET A 14 -0.38 -3.87 10.00
N THR A 15 0.60 -4.73 9.73
CA THR A 15 1.19 -4.95 8.39
C THR A 15 1.70 -3.67 7.72
N HIS A 16 2.14 -2.70 8.52
CA HIS A 16 2.66 -1.42 8.05
C HIS A 16 4.19 -1.47 7.91
N ALA A 17 4.70 -0.72 6.94
CA ALA A 17 6.11 -0.40 6.90
C ALA A 17 6.41 0.63 8.00
N ILE A 18 7.55 0.52 8.67
CA ILE A 18 7.95 1.47 9.70
C ILE A 18 9.41 1.87 9.52
N ILE A 19 9.65 3.17 9.63
CA ILE A 19 10.99 3.77 9.66
C ILE A 19 11.04 4.74 10.84
N GLY A 20 12.09 4.68 11.63
CA GLY A 20 12.27 5.58 12.78
C GLY A 20 13.69 6.11 12.85
N ILE A 21 13.81 7.39 13.23
CA ILE A 21 15.08 8.09 13.37
C ILE A 21 15.36 8.44 14.83
N ASN A 22 16.63 8.62 15.17
CA ASN A 22 17.05 9.19 16.45
C ASN A 22 17.18 10.73 16.37
N LEU A 23 17.74 11.36 17.42
CA LEU A 23 18.02 12.80 17.49
C LEU A 23 19.05 13.30 16.47
N LEU A 24 19.86 12.40 15.90
CA LEU A 24 20.90 12.71 14.91
C LEU A 24 20.44 12.45 13.46
N ASN A 25 19.14 12.22 13.25
CA ASN A 25 18.55 11.79 11.97
C ASN A 25 19.03 10.42 11.46
N GLU A 26 19.72 9.64 12.28
CA GLU A 26 20.12 8.29 11.89
C GLU A 26 18.91 7.36 11.99
N ILE A 27 18.71 6.52 10.98
CA ILE A 27 17.64 5.53 10.95
C ILE A 27 17.97 4.42 11.95
N VAL A 28 17.20 4.34 13.02
CA VAL A 28 17.35 3.36 14.10
C VAL A 28 16.26 2.31 14.09
N ILE A 29 15.15 2.51 13.36
CA ILE A 29 14.08 1.51 13.20
C ILE A 29 13.83 1.33 11.70
N CYS A 30 13.76 0.08 11.24
CA CYS A 30 13.39 -0.25 9.87
C CYS A 30 12.77 -1.65 9.84
N SER A 31 11.53 -1.77 9.37
CA SER A 31 10.93 -3.09 9.12
C SER A 31 11.33 -3.66 7.77
N SER A 32 11.20 -4.97 7.62
CA SER A 32 11.43 -5.66 6.34
C SER A 32 10.50 -5.16 5.23
N LEU A 33 9.28 -4.74 5.56
CA LEU A 33 8.36 -4.14 4.60
C LEU A 33 8.87 -2.77 4.14
N ALA A 34 9.37 -1.92 5.06
CA ALA A 34 9.96 -0.64 4.71
C ALA A 34 11.20 -0.80 3.82
N ALA A 35 12.07 -1.75 4.15
CA ALA A 35 13.26 -2.07 3.34
C ALA A 35 12.88 -2.50 1.91
N LYS A 36 11.88 -3.39 1.78
CA LYS A 36 11.32 -3.79 0.48
C LYS A 36 10.74 -2.61 -0.30
N LEU A 37 10.05 -1.67 0.36
CA LEU A 37 9.49 -0.48 -0.29
C LEU A 37 10.58 0.46 -0.82
N LEU A 38 11.71 0.55 -0.13
CA LEU A 38 12.87 1.33 -0.53
C LEU A 38 13.81 0.59 -1.49
N GLU A 39 13.53 -0.67 -1.82
CA GLU A 39 14.37 -1.52 -2.66
C GLU A 39 15.82 -1.65 -2.14
N LEU A 40 15.98 -1.63 -0.81
CA LEU A 40 17.24 -1.74 -0.10
C LEU A 40 17.16 -2.84 0.96
N SER A 41 18.32 -3.35 1.41
CA SER A 41 18.36 -4.25 2.56
C SER A 41 18.28 -3.47 3.88
N VAL A 42 17.83 -4.12 4.95
CA VAL A 42 17.74 -3.49 6.28
C VAL A 42 19.12 -3.01 6.75
N GLU A 43 20.17 -3.78 6.43
CA GLU A 43 21.57 -3.48 6.76
C GLU A 43 22.11 -2.26 5.99
N GLN A 44 21.57 -1.98 4.81
CA GLN A 44 21.91 -0.78 4.03
C GLN A 44 21.22 0.47 4.57
N ILE A 45 20.12 0.33 5.31
CA ILE A 45 19.31 1.43 5.83
C ILE A 45 19.68 1.79 7.27
N LEU A 46 19.80 0.80 8.15
CA LEU A 46 20.04 1.04 9.58
C LEU A 46 21.38 1.75 9.81
N GLY A 47 21.36 2.75 10.69
CA GLY A 47 22.52 3.58 11.03
C GLY A 47 22.93 4.58 9.95
N LYS A 48 22.19 4.69 8.84
CA LYS A 48 22.38 5.75 7.85
C LYS A 48 21.59 6.99 8.21
N ASP A 49 22.08 8.14 7.74
CA ASP A 49 21.32 9.39 7.81
C ASP A 49 20.05 9.28 6.96
N LEU A 50 18.93 9.77 7.50
CA LEU A 50 17.64 9.72 6.86
C LEU A 50 17.66 10.33 5.46
N TRP A 51 18.29 11.50 5.28
CA TRP A 51 18.25 12.21 4.00
C TRP A 51 19.10 11.57 2.92
N GLN A 52 20.01 10.65 3.28
CA GLN A 52 20.71 9.81 2.30
C GLN A 52 19.79 8.75 1.68
N ILE A 53 18.78 8.30 2.43
CA ILE A 53 17.86 7.24 2.01
C ILE A 53 16.54 7.83 1.50
N ILE A 54 16.00 8.83 2.20
CA ILE A 54 14.75 9.53 1.89
C ILE A 54 15.00 11.05 1.95
N PRO A 55 15.46 11.64 0.84
CA PRO A 55 15.71 13.07 0.77
C PRO A 55 14.46 13.89 1.11
N GLU A 56 14.65 15.01 1.82
CA GLU A 56 13.60 15.99 2.14
C GLU A 56 12.41 15.46 2.98
N ASP A 57 12.52 14.28 3.61
CA ASP A 57 11.45 13.79 4.49
C ASP A 57 11.26 14.70 5.72
N SER A 58 10.01 14.88 6.14
CA SER A 58 9.60 15.74 7.26
C SER A 58 9.81 15.11 8.64
N LEU A 59 10.27 13.86 8.74
CA LEU A 59 10.47 13.17 10.02
C LEU A 59 11.33 13.95 11.05
N PRO A 60 12.43 14.62 10.66
CA PRO A 60 13.18 15.47 11.58
C PRO A 60 12.34 16.63 12.11
N TYR A 61 11.50 17.24 11.26
CA TYR A 61 10.57 18.28 11.69
C TYR A 61 9.49 17.74 12.64
N ILE A 62 8.94 16.55 12.40
CA ILE A 62 7.98 15.88 13.30
C ILE A 62 8.59 15.69 14.70
N ARG A 63 9.85 15.24 14.76
CA ARG A 63 10.60 15.11 16.01
C ARG A 63 10.77 16.45 16.73
N ASP A 64 11.27 17.46 16.02
CA ASP A 64 11.67 18.74 16.61
C ASP A 64 10.46 19.60 17.03
N SER A 65 9.40 19.56 16.22
CA SER A 65 8.13 20.25 16.52
C SER A 65 7.25 19.50 17.52
N GLN A 66 7.55 18.23 17.78
CA GLN A 66 6.72 17.30 18.56
C GLN A 66 5.28 17.19 18.04
N THR A 67 5.05 17.49 16.77
CA THR A 67 3.75 17.36 16.14
C THR A 67 3.49 15.91 15.74
N THR A 68 2.22 15.50 15.75
CA THR A 68 1.82 14.19 15.24
C THR A 68 0.94 14.37 14.01
N GLU A 69 1.22 13.62 12.96
CA GLU A 69 0.42 13.56 11.75
C GLU A 69 -0.23 12.18 11.65
N PHE A 70 -1.54 12.15 11.42
CA PHE A 70 -2.27 10.91 11.21
C PHE A 70 -2.83 10.85 9.79
N ASN A 71 -2.66 9.69 9.15
CA ASN A 71 -3.30 9.31 7.90
C ASN A 71 -3.18 10.36 6.79
N LYS A 72 -1.98 10.95 6.65
CA LYS A 72 -1.67 11.86 5.56
C LYS A 72 -1.32 11.08 4.30
N PHE A 73 -1.78 11.58 3.16
CA PHE A 73 -1.35 11.07 1.87
C PHE A 73 0.07 11.58 1.59
N SER A 74 1.02 10.66 1.44
CA SER A 74 2.40 10.99 1.07
C SER A 74 2.81 10.18 -0.16
N ARG A 75 3.60 10.79 -1.03
CA ARG A 75 4.19 10.09 -2.18
C ARG A 75 5.64 9.74 -1.84
N VAL A 76 6.00 8.47 -1.99
CA VAL A 76 7.40 8.00 -1.89
C VAL A 76 7.74 7.38 -3.25
N GLY A 77 8.63 8.03 -3.99
CA GLY A 77 8.88 7.71 -5.39
C GLY A 77 7.63 7.89 -6.26
N THR A 78 7.17 6.81 -6.90
CA THR A 78 5.98 6.79 -7.77
C THR A 78 4.70 6.31 -7.08
N LYS A 79 4.80 5.79 -5.84
CA LYS A 79 3.69 5.15 -5.13
C LYS A 79 3.08 6.10 -4.09
N MET A 80 1.77 5.97 -3.90
CA MET A 80 1.01 6.72 -2.91
C MET A 80 0.83 5.88 -1.64
N PHE A 81 1.08 6.50 -0.48
CA PHE A 81 0.99 5.88 0.83
C PHE A 81 0.11 6.71 1.76
N ILE A 82 -0.57 6.02 2.67
CA ILE A 82 -1.10 6.64 3.88
C ILE A 82 0.02 6.59 4.91
N THR A 83 0.37 7.74 5.46
CA THR A 83 1.45 7.88 6.43
C THR A 83 0.96 8.46 7.73
N SER A 84 1.41 7.88 8.84
CA SER A 84 1.24 8.45 10.17
C SER A 84 2.62 8.66 10.78
N ARG A 85 2.91 9.89 11.22
CA ARG A 85 4.21 10.30 11.77
C ARG A 85 4.05 10.80 13.19
N MET A 86 4.89 10.35 14.10
CA MET A 86 4.84 10.76 15.50
C MET A 86 6.24 10.83 16.11
N PRO A 87 6.51 11.78 17.03
CA PRO A 87 7.66 11.68 17.90
C PRO A 87 7.50 10.47 18.83
N TYR A 88 8.60 9.85 19.24
CA TYR A 88 8.60 8.84 20.30
C TYR A 88 9.54 9.26 21.43
N GLN A 89 9.17 8.90 22.65
CA GLN A 89 9.78 9.38 23.87
C GLN A 89 10.51 8.25 24.61
N ASP A 90 11.38 8.57 25.56
CA ASP A 90 11.84 7.58 26.52
C ASP A 90 10.87 7.46 27.71
N ASP A 91 11.18 6.57 28.66
CA ASP A 91 10.38 6.34 29.86
C ASP A 91 10.29 7.59 30.77
N GLN A 92 11.11 8.61 30.51
CA GLN A 92 11.09 9.91 31.21
C GLN A 92 10.28 10.98 30.45
N GLY A 93 9.62 10.62 29.34
CA GLY A 93 8.84 11.54 28.51
C GLY A 93 9.69 12.45 27.63
N ARG A 94 10.99 12.18 27.47
CA ARG A 94 11.87 12.98 26.62
C ARG A 94 11.80 12.45 25.20
N THR A 95 11.52 13.32 24.22
CA THR A 95 11.58 12.94 22.80
C THR A 95 12.98 12.47 22.43
N ILE A 96 13.09 11.25 21.93
CA ILE A 96 14.35 10.62 21.52
C ILE A 96 14.41 10.35 20.02
N GLY A 97 13.34 10.65 19.28
CA GLY A 97 13.26 10.47 17.84
C GLY A 97 11.86 10.67 17.28
N ALA A 98 11.69 10.30 16.02
CA ALA A 98 10.38 10.23 15.37
C ALA A 98 10.27 9.00 14.48
N VAL A 99 9.04 8.58 14.23
CA VAL A 99 8.73 7.37 13.49
C VAL A 99 7.63 7.65 12.47
N VAL A 100 7.72 6.99 11.32
CA VAL A 100 6.69 6.99 10.28
C VAL A 100 6.21 5.56 10.05
N PHE A 101 4.89 5.40 10.06
CA PHE A 101 4.21 4.22 9.58
C PHE A 101 3.73 4.49 8.15
N LEU A 102 4.04 3.59 7.22
CA LEU A 102 3.62 3.65 5.84
C LEU A 102 2.70 2.48 5.53
N GLN A 103 1.49 2.79 5.08
CA GLN A 103 0.53 1.84 4.57
C GLN A 103 0.41 2.03 3.06
N SER A 104 0.70 0.99 2.28
CA SER A 104 0.48 1.02 0.84
C SER A 104 -1.01 0.91 0.54
N MET A 105 -1.51 1.69 -0.41
CA MET A 105 -2.88 1.53 -0.92
C MET A 105 -3.03 0.42 -1.98
N GLY A 106 -1.97 -0.36 -2.20
CA GLY A 106 -1.86 -1.30 -3.33
C GLY A 106 -2.97 -2.36 -3.40
N GLU A 107 -3.65 -2.70 -2.31
CA GLU A 107 -4.81 -3.61 -2.35
C GLU A 107 -5.93 -3.07 -3.25
N TYR A 108 -6.12 -1.74 -3.27
CA TYR A 108 -7.12 -1.11 -4.13
C TYR A 108 -6.71 -1.17 -5.61
N ASP A 109 -5.43 -0.96 -5.90
CA ASP A 109 -4.91 -1.02 -7.26
C ASP A 109 -4.90 -2.44 -7.82
N GLU A 110 -4.53 -3.44 -7.01
CA GLU A 110 -4.63 -4.85 -7.39
C GLU A 110 -6.08 -5.29 -7.63
N LEU A 111 -7.00 -4.87 -6.77
CA LEU A 111 -8.42 -5.19 -6.93
C LEU A 111 -8.98 -4.53 -8.18
N LYS A 112 -8.63 -3.26 -8.44
CA LYS A 112 -9.02 -2.55 -9.65
C LYS A 112 -8.48 -3.22 -10.90
N ALA A 113 -7.20 -3.61 -10.91
CA ALA A 113 -6.60 -4.32 -12.04
C ALA A 113 -7.29 -5.67 -12.31
N LYS A 114 -7.68 -6.40 -11.25
CA LYS A 114 -8.48 -7.64 -11.38
C LYS A 114 -9.87 -7.36 -11.99
N VAL A 115 -10.54 -6.29 -11.58
CA VAL A 115 -11.85 -5.89 -12.13
C VAL A 115 -11.73 -5.49 -13.60
N ASP A 116 -10.74 -4.67 -13.95
CA ASP A 116 -10.49 -4.24 -15.33
C ASP A 116 -10.23 -5.46 -16.23
N LYS A 117 -9.46 -6.45 -15.75
CA LYS A 117 -9.21 -7.70 -16.48
C LYS A 117 -10.48 -8.52 -16.71
N LEU A 118 -11.33 -8.65 -15.70
CA LEU A 118 -12.62 -9.34 -15.86
C LEU A 118 -13.52 -8.64 -16.87
N GLN A 119 -13.50 -7.30 -16.89
CA GLN A 119 -14.26 -6.50 -17.84
C GLN A 119 -13.74 -6.67 -19.28
N GLU A 120 -12.42 -6.72 -19.49
CA GLU A 120 -11.82 -7.02 -20.80
C GLU A 120 -12.26 -8.40 -21.33
N VAL A 121 -12.19 -9.44 -20.49
CA VAL A 121 -12.60 -10.80 -20.88
C VAL A 121 -14.09 -10.84 -21.22
N ARG A 122 -14.94 -10.16 -20.45
CA ARG A 122 -16.37 -10.06 -20.73
C ARG A 122 -16.63 -9.41 -22.10
N ILE A 123 -15.95 -8.30 -22.40
CA ILE A 123 -16.10 -7.58 -23.67
C ILE A 123 -15.70 -8.48 -24.85
N LEU A 124 -14.58 -9.20 -24.73
CA LEU A 124 -14.14 -10.12 -25.77
C LEU A 124 -15.14 -11.26 -26.00
N LEU A 125 -15.64 -11.89 -24.93
CA LEU A 125 -16.64 -12.96 -25.03
C LEU A 125 -17.94 -12.47 -25.67
N SER A 126 -18.43 -11.30 -25.26
CA SER A 126 -19.61 -10.68 -25.88
C SER A 126 -19.39 -10.42 -27.37
N ALA A 127 -18.23 -9.88 -27.77
CA ALA A 127 -17.93 -9.64 -29.17
C ALA A 127 -17.91 -10.93 -30.00
N ILE A 128 -17.32 -12.02 -29.47
CA ILE A 128 -17.32 -13.34 -30.13
C ILE A 128 -18.75 -13.86 -30.30
N ILE A 129 -19.54 -13.84 -29.22
CA ILE A 129 -20.93 -14.31 -29.20
C ILE A 129 -21.80 -13.52 -30.17
N ASP A 130 -21.67 -12.19 -30.18
CA ASP A 130 -22.44 -11.30 -31.04
C ASP A 130 -22.06 -11.43 -32.52
N SER A 131 -20.78 -11.71 -32.81
CA SER A 131 -20.28 -11.93 -34.18
C SER A 131 -20.61 -13.32 -34.75
N THR A 132 -21.01 -14.26 -33.89
CA THR A 132 -21.32 -15.63 -34.30
C THR A 132 -22.64 -15.68 -35.08
N GLN A 133 -22.64 -16.36 -36.22
CA GLN A 133 -23.84 -16.49 -37.05
C GLN A 133 -24.84 -17.53 -36.52
N ASP A 134 -24.35 -18.52 -35.76
CA ASP A 134 -25.21 -19.49 -35.10
C ASP A 134 -25.97 -18.84 -33.94
N ALA A 135 -27.23 -19.24 -33.77
CA ALA A 135 -28.04 -18.81 -32.65
C ALA A 135 -27.49 -19.39 -31.34
N ILE A 136 -27.16 -18.51 -30.40
CA ILE A 136 -26.68 -18.87 -29.06
C ILE A 136 -27.72 -18.43 -28.03
N SER A 137 -28.10 -19.36 -27.15
CA SER A 137 -28.90 -19.10 -25.95
C SER A 137 -28.29 -19.83 -24.76
N VAL A 138 -28.08 -19.11 -23.67
CA VAL A 138 -27.52 -19.63 -22.41
C VAL A 138 -28.58 -19.47 -21.33
N VAL A 139 -28.78 -20.51 -20.53
CA VAL A 139 -29.75 -20.55 -19.43
C VAL A 139 -29.09 -20.95 -18.12
N ASP A 140 -29.71 -20.61 -17.00
CA ASP A 140 -29.33 -21.11 -15.68
C ASP A 140 -29.81 -22.55 -15.42
N GLU A 141 -29.54 -23.08 -14.23
CA GLU A 141 -29.95 -24.45 -13.84
C GLU A 141 -31.46 -24.66 -13.78
N LYS A 142 -32.26 -23.57 -13.77
CA LYS A 142 -33.72 -23.59 -13.78
C LYS A 142 -34.30 -23.33 -15.17
N GLY A 143 -33.45 -23.16 -16.19
CA GLY A 143 -33.85 -22.86 -17.55
C GLY A 143 -34.18 -21.38 -17.80
N LEU A 144 -33.83 -20.47 -16.89
CA LEU A 144 -34.02 -19.03 -17.09
C LEU A 144 -32.94 -18.47 -18.01
N GLY A 145 -33.33 -17.68 -19.01
CA GLY A 145 -32.40 -17.07 -19.97
C GLY A 145 -31.38 -16.14 -19.30
N LEU A 146 -30.09 -16.43 -19.51
CA LEU A 146 -28.96 -15.62 -19.06
C LEU A 146 -28.41 -14.73 -20.19
N LEU A 147 -28.35 -15.27 -21.41
CA LEU A 147 -27.81 -14.56 -22.57
C LEU A 147 -28.41 -15.13 -23.85
N ILE A 148 -28.66 -14.24 -24.82
CA ILE A 148 -28.87 -14.60 -26.23
C ILE A 148 -28.01 -13.71 -27.11
N ASN A 149 -27.59 -14.21 -28.27
CA ASN A 149 -26.91 -13.39 -29.27
C ASN A 149 -27.90 -12.88 -30.34
N PRO A 150 -27.50 -11.90 -31.19
CA PRO A 150 -28.37 -11.38 -32.24
C PRO A 150 -28.81 -12.42 -33.28
N ALA A 151 -28.09 -13.52 -33.47
CA ALA A 151 -28.53 -14.60 -34.36
C ALA A 151 -29.77 -15.31 -33.84
N TYR A 152 -29.87 -15.49 -32.51
CA TYR A 152 -31.04 -16.07 -31.87
C TYR A 152 -32.31 -15.25 -32.10
N THR A 153 -32.22 -13.92 -32.17
CA THR A 153 -33.39 -13.05 -32.39
C THR A 153 -33.88 -13.03 -33.84
N ARG A 154 -33.14 -13.63 -34.77
CA ARG A 154 -33.51 -13.74 -36.19
C ARG A 154 -34.15 -15.09 -36.55
N LEU A 155 -34.26 -16.01 -35.58
CA LEU A 155 -35.02 -17.26 -35.69
C LEU A 155 -36.53 -16.97 -35.56
#